data_AF-E2A5M6-F1
#
_entry.id   AF-E2A5M6-F1
#
_cell.length_a   1.000
_cell.length_b   1.000
_cell.length_c   1.000
_cell.angle_alpha   90.00
_cell.angle_beta   90.00
_cell.angle_gamma   90.00
#
_symmetry.space_group_name_H-M   'P 1'
#
loop_
_entity.id
_entity.type
_entity.pdbx_description
1 polymer ?
#
loop_
_entity_poly.entity_id
_entity_poly.type
_entity_poly.pdbx_seq_one_letter_code
_entity_poly.pdbx_strand_id
1 'polypeptide(L)'
;LDSSGEYKPGFLQGNNYWLGNQEQCLDTINRYPLPIAKQQILNNTIYRNPQEEFPPFKVNYFVINFKHNSTLQYHINFGNEDFVTLGLCLPASCSMNDLNLILEKIFRDRAFFVNDLYSVDFKLVEVKNLKYNQRELFKDAIFFICILALTFSMMIIGTTYDIFVHQKYFIVTDKTTANMKNISEEMEITFLHRESRTGQILMCFSIYTNTKIILNTKLNADEIPVLHGLKFLVMSWLIILHTVFFMLDYVDNKTSILKRTLNFFVHVSINTVVPVDTYFFSSGLLVSYLYLKDKMDKRKVTSTNYKEKLNEFFIHVIKRFIRLTPAYMLMIGILQLNSTWYDKNSHFPTDMHNCAQYWWKNLLYINNLFDSDRMCMIWSWYLANDMQYFIIATILLILSTIYFYMSVFILGTLLIGSIVLTGYISYSYEYIPTTIFNKTHTHFFYSIFILFLSHYNILYLKHFFQETVILCWCFGSACNIFALIGLYKRNVSILYSAIYVALSRTLWAIGIAWIVIAC
;
A
#
# COMPACT_ATOMS: atom_id res chain seq x y z
N LEU A 1 33.32 7.43 -22.33
CA LEU A 1 33.72 7.68 -20.93
C LEU A 1 33.37 6.41 -20.18
N ASP A 2 34.29 5.89 -19.38
CA ASP A 2 34.12 4.65 -18.58
C ASP A 2 32.87 4.68 -17.67
N SER A 3 32.35 5.87 -17.40
CA SER A 3 31.12 6.09 -16.63
C SER A 3 29.81 5.83 -17.40
N SER A 4 29.85 5.70 -18.73
CA SER A 4 28.67 5.34 -19.53
C SER A 4 28.31 3.87 -19.32
N GLY A 5 27.02 3.58 -19.40
CA GLY A 5 26.51 2.24 -19.33
C GLY A 5 26.84 1.40 -20.56
N GLU A 6 27.07 0.11 -20.30
CA GLU A 6 27.28 -0.91 -21.30
C GLU A 6 26.32 -2.08 -21.05
N TYR A 7 26.19 -2.96 -22.05
CA TYR A 7 25.37 -4.16 -21.92
C TYR A 7 25.92 -5.04 -20.79
N LYS A 8 25.03 -5.50 -19.91
CA LYS A 8 25.40 -6.37 -18.79
C LYS A 8 25.03 -7.82 -19.08
N PRO A 9 25.78 -8.80 -18.52
CA PRO A 9 25.38 -10.20 -18.58
C PRO A 9 24.02 -10.41 -17.89
N GLY A 10 23.29 -11.43 -18.33
CA GLY A 10 21.95 -11.74 -17.80
C GLY A 10 20.78 -11.20 -18.63
N PHE A 11 21.02 -10.67 -19.84
CA PHE A 11 19.94 -10.18 -20.71
C PHE A 11 18.82 -11.21 -20.90
N LEU A 12 19.16 -12.49 -21.16
CA LEU A 12 18.15 -13.56 -21.29
C LEU A 12 17.27 -13.74 -20.05
N GLN A 13 17.77 -13.37 -18.87
CA GLN A 13 17.06 -13.48 -17.59
C GLN A 13 16.30 -12.18 -17.21
N GLY A 14 16.28 -11.17 -18.07
CA GLY A 14 15.62 -9.89 -17.81
C GLY A 14 16.53 -8.84 -17.17
N ASN A 15 17.84 -8.87 -17.43
CA ASN A 15 18.73 -7.77 -17.04
C ASN A 15 18.74 -6.67 -18.10
N ASN A 16 17.94 -5.63 -17.88
CA ASN A 16 17.73 -4.54 -18.82
C ASN A 16 18.26 -3.18 -18.30
N TYR A 17 19.03 -3.17 -17.20
CA TYR A 17 19.56 -1.94 -16.61
C TYR A 17 21.04 -1.75 -16.95
N TRP A 18 21.30 -0.97 -18.00
CA TRP A 18 22.62 -0.64 -18.52
C TRP A 18 23.00 0.77 -18.10
N LEU A 19 23.03 1.01 -16.79
CA LEU A 19 23.15 2.38 -16.26
C LEU A 19 24.59 2.93 -16.36
N GLY A 20 25.62 2.13 -16.11
CA GLY A 20 26.97 2.69 -15.87
C GLY A 20 27.02 3.37 -14.50
N ASN A 21 27.81 4.43 -14.36
CA ASN A 21 28.01 5.11 -13.07
C ASN A 21 27.82 6.63 -13.20
N GLN A 22 26.68 7.13 -12.70
CA GLN A 22 26.38 8.56 -12.71
C GLN A 22 27.32 9.37 -11.83
N GLU A 23 27.65 8.89 -10.63
CA GLU A 23 28.55 9.60 -9.72
C GLU A 23 29.92 9.75 -10.36
N GLN A 24 30.47 8.68 -10.94
CA GLN A 24 31.74 8.71 -11.66
C GLN A 24 31.70 9.69 -12.85
N CYS A 25 30.58 9.77 -13.58
CA CYS A 25 30.41 10.76 -14.66
C CYS A 25 30.54 12.19 -14.14
N LEU A 26 29.87 12.52 -13.04
CA LEU A 26 29.88 13.85 -12.43
C LEU A 26 31.20 14.14 -11.70
N ASP A 27 31.88 13.13 -11.16
CA ASP A 27 33.17 13.29 -10.51
C ASP A 27 34.28 13.70 -11.48
N THR A 28 34.14 13.37 -12.78
CA THR A 28 35.11 13.84 -13.79
C THR A 28 35.21 15.37 -13.90
N ILE A 29 34.20 16.11 -13.43
CA ILE A 29 34.20 17.58 -13.36
C ILE A 29 34.45 18.12 -11.94
N ASN A 30 34.58 17.24 -10.94
CA ASN A 30 34.84 17.63 -9.56
C ASN A 30 36.32 17.99 -9.35
N ARG A 31 36.58 19.27 -9.08
CA ARG A 31 37.93 19.81 -8.88
C ARG A 31 38.41 19.75 -7.43
N TYR A 32 37.58 19.27 -6.50
CA TYR A 32 37.92 19.15 -5.08
C TYR A 32 38.30 17.70 -4.78
N PRO A 33 39.60 17.35 -4.78
CA PRO A 33 40.02 16.00 -4.46
C PRO A 33 39.74 15.67 -2.98
N LEU A 34 39.68 14.37 -2.68
CA LEU A 34 39.67 13.89 -1.31
C LEU A 34 40.92 14.43 -0.56
N PRO A 35 40.81 14.79 0.72
CA PRO A 35 41.92 15.30 1.50
C PRO A 35 42.96 14.19 1.73
N ILE A 36 43.98 14.14 0.86
CA ILE A 36 45.10 13.20 0.92
C ILE A 36 46.33 13.93 1.50
N ALA A 37 47.22 13.21 2.18
CA ALA A 37 48.46 13.76 2.70
C ALA A 37 49.30 14.40 1.57
N LYS A 38 49.76 15.64 1.77
CA LYS A 38 50.52 16.42 0.76
C LYS A 38 51.72 15.67 0.17
N GLN A 39 52.39 14.85 0.97
CA GLN A 39 53.56 14.08 0.54
C GLN A 39 53.20 12.98 -0.48
N GLN A 40 52.02 12.38 -0.37
CA GLN A 40 51.52 11.41 -1.36
C GLN A 40 51.07 12.11 -2.65
N ILE A 41 50.48 13.30 -2.54
CA ILE A 41 50.10 14.13 -3.70
C ILE A 41 51.35 14.53 -4.50
N LEU A 42 52.40 15.01 -3.82
CA LEU A 42 53.66 15.42 -4.46
C LEU A 42 54.24 14.32 -5.35
N ASN A 43 54.23 13.06 -4.89
CA ASN A 43 54.69 11.91 -5.67
C ASN A 43 53.84 11.66 -6.93
N ASN A 44 52.52 11.82 -6.85
CA ASN A 44 51.64 11.66 -8.02
C ASN A 44 51.79 12.82 -9.02
N THR A 45 52.07 14.03 -8.53
CA THR A 45 52.20 15.23 -9.38
C THR A 45 53.54 15.37 -10.11
N ILE A 46 54.52 14.48 -9.86
CA ILE A 46 55.86 14.55 -10.46
C ILE A 46 55.80 14.55 -11.99
N TYR A 47 54.86 13.79 -12.57
CA TYR A 47 54.79 13.58 -14.02
C TYR A 47 53.60 14.28 -14.68
N ARG A 48 52.60 14.69 -13.91
CA ARG A 48 51.35 15.28 -14.43
C ARG A 48 50.79 16.31 -13.46
N ASN A 49 50.24 17.39 -14.00
CA ASN A 49 49.55 18.41 -13.21
C ASN A 49 48.09 18.00 -12.99
N PRO A 50 47.65 17.68 -11.76
CA PRO A 50 46.26 17.25 -11.50
C PRO A 50 45.22 18.30 -11.88
N GLN A 51 45.59 19.59 -11.91
CA GLN A 51 44.69 20.68 -12.32
C GLN A 51 44.37 20.66 -13.83
N GLU A 52 45.17 19.95 -14.63
CA GLU A 52 45.05 19.84 -16.08
C GLU A 52 44.47 18.49 -16.54
N GLU A 53 44.32 17.51 -15.64
CA GLU A 53 43.77 16.18 -15.95
C GLU A 53 42.23 16.13 -15.95
N PHE A 54 41.58 17.27 -16.13
CA PHE A 54 40.12 17.37 -16.21
C PHE A 54 39.66 17.52 -17.66
N PRO A 55 38.49 16.98 -18.04
CA PRO A 55 37.94 17.17 -19.37
C PRO A 55 37.74 18.68 -19.67
N PRO A 56 38.06 19.15 -20.88
CA PRO A 56 37.95 20.57 -21.24
C PRO A 56 36.51 21.05 -21.39
N PHE A 57 35.54 20.14 -21.32
CA PHE A 57 34.11 20.41 -21.43
C PHE A 57 33.38 19.86 -20.20
N LYS A 58 32.24 20.48 -19.87
CA LYS A 58 31.34 19.93 -18.86
C LYS A 58 30.65 18.68 -19.40
N VAL A 59 30.33 17.74 -18.53
CA VAL A 59 29.57 16.53 -18.86
C VAL A 59 28.23 16.53 -18.14
N ASN A 60 27.24 15.90 -18.75
CA ASN A 60 25.95 15.59 -18.16
C ASN A 60 25.69 14.09 -18.30
N TYR A 61 24.87 13.58 -17.39
CA TYR A 61 24.42 12.20 -17.41
C TYR A 61 23.01 12.11 -18.01
N PHE A 62 22.90 11.38 -19.11
CA PHE A 62 21.64 11.15 -19.81
C PHE A 62 21.15 9.74 -19.58
N VAL A 63 19.84 9.58 -19.49
CA VAL A 63 19.16 8.29 -19.39
C VAL A 63 18.31 8.11 -20.62
N ILE A 64 18.45 6.96 -21.26
CA ILE A 64 17.73 6.61 -22.47
C ILE A 64 16.90 5.38 -22.17
N ASN A 65 15.59 5.52 -22.34
CA ASN A 65 14.64 4.43 -22.19
C ASN A 65 14.19 3.97 -23.58
N PHE A 66 14.30 2.68 -23.85
CA PHE A 66 13.86 2.08 -25.11
C PHE A 66 13.31 0.68 -24.89
N LYS A 67 12.48 0.21 -25.81
CA LYS A 67 11.87 -1.13 -25.79
C LYS A 67 12.58 -2.08 -26.72
N HIS A 68 12.61 -3.36 -26.37
CA HIS A 68 13.11 -4.43 -27.22
C HIS A 68 12.03 -5.43 -27.62
N ASN A 69 12.17 -6.07 -28.79
CA ASN A 69 11.29 -7.14 -29.27
C ASN A 69 11.99 -8.52 -29.31
N SER A 70 13.11 -8.68 -28.59
CA SER A 70 13.89 -9.94 -28.57
C SER A 70 13.01 -11.13 -28.23
N THR A 71 13.09 -12.21 -29.02
CA THR A 71 12.43 -13.49 -28.69
C THR A 71 13.28 -14.38 -27.79
N LEU A 72 14.54 -14.01 -27.54
CA LEU A 72 15.48 -14.82 -26.76
C LEU A 72 15.36 -14.57 -25.25
N GLN A 73 14.87 -13.40 -24.85
CA GLN A 73 14.63 -13.12 -23.44
C GLN A 73 13.42 -13.92 -22.94
N TYR A 74 13.51 -14.46 -21.72
CA TYR A 74 12.36 -15.12 -21.10
C TYR A 74 11.27 -14.09 -20.77
N HIS A 75 10.23 -14.06 -21.60
CA HIS A 75 9.04 -13.25 -21.37
C HIS A 75 8.19 -13.83 -20.25
N ILE A 76 7.83 -12.95 -19.32
CA ILE A 76 7.00 -13.25 -18.15
C ILE A 76 5.69 -12.45 -18.19
N ASN A 77 5.44 -11.74 -19.30
CA ASN A 77 4.33 -10.83 -19.55
C ASN A 77 4.14 -9.81 -18.41
N PHE A 78 5.25 -9.29 -17.87
CA PHE A 78 5.22 -8.28 -16.80
C PHE A 78 5.27 -6.86 -17.36
N GLY A 79 4.74 -5.91 -16.60
CA GLY A 79 4.82 -4.48 -16.95
C GLY A 79 6.26 -4.08 -17.21
N ASN A 80 6.49 -3.45 -18.37
CA ASN A 80 7.80 -2.94 -18.77
C ASN A 80 8.94 -3.99 -18.73
N GLU A 81 8.65 -5.26 -19.00
CA GLU A 81 9.68 -6.30 -19.13
C GLU A 81 10.59 -6.07 -20.34
N ASP A 82 10.07 -5.40 -21.37
CA ASP A 82 10.75 -5.08 -22.62
C ASP A 82 11.54 -3.76 -22.55
N PHE A 83 11.42 -3.01 -21.44
CA PHE A 83 12.13 -1.75 -21.26
C PHE A 83 13.59 -1.98 -20.89
N VAL A 84 14.48 -1.29 -21.61
CA VAL A 84 15.90 -1.13 -21.32
C VAL A 84 16.18 0.32 -20.96
N THR A 85 16.94 0.49 -19.88
CA THR A 85 17.41 1.79 -19.42
C THR A 85 18.93 1.86 -19.59
N LEU A 86 19.39 2.74 -20.48
CA LEU A 86 20.79 2.99 -20.76
C LEU A 86 21.21 4.34 -20.19
N GLY A 87 22.27 4.38 -19.39
CA GLY A 87 22.89 5.62 -18.93
C GLY A 87 24.06 6.01 -19.83
N LEU A 88 24.14 7.26 -20.27
CA LEU A 88 25.26 7.78 -21.05
C LEU A 88 25.83 9.04 -20.42
N CYS A 89 27.15 9.04 -20.22
CA CYS A 89 27.91 10.23 -19.85
C CYS A 89 28.39 10.95 -21.10
N LEU A 90 27.81 12.12 -21.40
CA LEU A 90 28.05 12.87 -22.63
C LEU A 90 28.39 14.34 -22.34
N PRO A 91 29.03 15.06 -23.29
CA PRO A 91 29.26 16.48 -23.14
C PRO A 91 27.97 17.26 -22.88
N ALA A 92 28.02 18.25 -22.00
CA ALA A 92 26.88 19.08 -21.63
C ALA A 92 26.33 19.94 -22.80
N SER A 93 27.07 20.02 -23.90
CA SER A 93 26.64 20.64 -25.15
C SER A 93 25.58 19.82 -25.91
N CYS A 94 25.45 18.52 -25.63
CA CYS A 94 24.44 17.68 -26.27
C CYS A 94 23.03 18.07 -25.78
N SER A 95 22.11 18.28 -26.73
CA SER A 95 20.69 18.47 -26.41
C SER A 95 19.93 17.14 -26.45
N MET A 96 18.78 17.08 -25.76
CA MET A 96 17.92 15.89 -25.77
C MET A 96 17.37 15.59 -27.18
N ASN A 97 17.10 16.62 -27.98
CA ASN A 97 16.60 16.46 -29.35
C ASN A 97 17.66 15.85 -30.28
N ASP A 98 18.90 16.30 -30.17
CA ASP A 98 20.01 15.77 -30.98
C ASP A 98 20.23 14.29 -30.65
N LEU A 99 20.20 13.94 -29.36
CA LEU A 99 20.31 12.54 -28.92
C LEU A 99 19.16 11.70 -29.42
N ASN A 100 17.92 12.21 -29.39
CA ASN A 100 16.76 11.50 -29.89
C ASN A 100 16.92 11.14 -31.39
N LEU A 101 17.32 12.11 -32.21
CA LEU A 101 17.55 11.91 -33.65
C LEU A 101 18.69 10.92 -33.94
N ILE A 102 19.80 11.02 -33.20
CA ILE A 102 20.95 10.13 -33.36
C ILE A 102 20.56 8.70 -32.99
N LEU A 103 19.89 8.51 -31.84
CA LEU A 103 19.50 7.19 -31.35
C LEU A 103 18.44 6.54 -32.24
N GLU A 104 17.44 7.29 -32.71
CA GLU A 104 16.46 6.78 -33.66
C GLU A 104 17.11 6.28 -34.95
N LYS A 105 18.13 7.01 -35.45
CA LYS A 105 18.88 6.59 -36.62
C LYS A 105 19.69 5.32 -36.34
N ILE A 106 20.42 5.28 -35.23
CA ILE A 106 21.23 4.11 -34.84
C ILE A 106 20.37 2.85 -34.69
N PHE A 107 19.20 2.98 -34.04
CA PHE A 107 18.28 1.85 -33.86
C PHE A 107 17.66 1.39 -35.17
N ARG A 108 17.36 2.31 -36.09
CA ARG A 108 16.86 1.99 -37.44
C ARG A 108 17.90 1.28 -38.29
N ASP A 109 19.15 1.75 -38.23
CA ASP A 109 20.26 1.22 -39.03
C ASP A 109 20.85 -0.08 -38.44
N ARG A 110 20.30 -0.58 -37.32
CA ARG A 110 20.78 -1.76 -36.57
C ARG A 110 22.30 -1.72 -36.32
N ALA A 111 22.82 -0.54 -36.02
CA ALA A 111 24.26 -0.32 -35.95
C ALA A 111 24.93 -0.87 -34.67
N PHE A 112 24.16 -1.35 -33.69
CA PHE A 112 24.72 -2.00 -32.50
C PHE A 112 24.95 -3.49 -32.75
N PHE A 113 26.15 -3.99 -32.41
CA PHE A 113 26.46 -5.43 -32.41
C PHE A 113 25.48 -6.26 -31.55
N VAL A 114 24.88 -5.64 -30.54
CA VAL A 114 23.86 -6.23 -29.65
C VAL A 114 22.60 -6.63 -30.41
N ASN A 115 22.24 -5.92 -31.49
CA ASN A 115 21.07 -6.25 -32.32
C ASN A 115 21.22 -7.64 -32.95
N ASP A 116 22.42 -7.95 -33.44
CA ASP A 116 22.72 -9.23 -34.08
C ASP A 116 22.91 -10.34 -33.03
N LEU A 117 23.56 -10.04 -31.90
CA LEU A 117 23.82 -11.02 -30.84
C LEU A 117 22.54 -11.56 -30.20
N TYR A 118 21.53 -10.69 -30.00
CA TYR A 118 20.30 -11.05 -29.30
C TYR A 118 19.05 -11.04 -30.20
N SER A 119 19.21 -10.86 -31.51
CA SER A 119 18.12 -10.75 -32.48
C SER A 119 17.07 -9.72 -32.05
N VAL A 120 17.52 -8.47 -31.85
CA VAL A 120 16.71 -7.40 -31.24
C VAL A 120 16.58 -6.19 -32.14
N ASP A 121 15.37 -5.67 -32.20
CA ASP A 121 15.08 -4.31 -32.63
C ASP A 121 14.73 -3.44 -31.41
N PHE A 122 15.29 -2.25 -31.39
CA PHE A 122 15.05 -1.27 -30.33
C PHE A 122 14.11 -0.17 -30.82
N LYS A 123 13.18 0.23 -29.95
CA LYS A 123 12.31 1.39 -30.16
C LYS A 123 12.55 2.40 -29.05
N LEU A 124 13.04 3.57 -29.42
CA LEU A 124 13.24 4.66 -28.48
C LEU A 124 11.89 5.10 -27.87
N VAL A 125 11.87 5.29 -26.56
CA VAL A 125 10.71 5.78 -25.82
C VAL A 125 10.97 7.19 -25.32
N GLU A 126 12.10 7.39 -24.64
CA GLU A 126 12.39 8.66 -23.98
C GLU A 126 13.89 8.88 -23.78
N VAL A 127 14.31 10.14 -23.86
CA VAL A 127 15.65 10.59 -23.46
C VAL A 127 15.49 11.62 -22.34
N LYS A 128 16.07 11.32 -21.17
CA LYS A 128 16.09 12.20 -20.00
C LYS A 128 17.49 12.74 -19.75
N ASN A 129 17.57 14.02 -19.37
CA ASN A 129 18.80 14.60 -18.84
C ASN A 129 18.67 14.71 -17.32
N LEU A 130 19.49 13.95 -16.57
CA LEU A 130 19.48 14.00 -15.11
C LEU A 130 20.25 15.22 -14.61
N LYS A 131 19.65 16.40 -14.81
CA LYS A 131 20.15 17.66 -14.27
C LYS A 131 19.37 18.04 -13.03
N TYR A 132 20.05 18.05 -11.89
CA TYR A 132 19.46 18.40 -10.61
C TYR A 132 19.00 19.87 -10.57
N ASN A 133 17.69 20.09 -10.67
CA ASN A 133 17.05 21.42 -10.58
C ASN A 133 16.11 21.47 -9.37
N GLN A 134 16.62 21.85 -8.19
CA GLN A 134 15.82 22.00 -6.96
C GLN A 134 14.60 22.91 -7.14
N ARG A 135 14.75 23.98 -7.94
CA ARG A 135 13.75 25.04 -8.09
C ARG A 135 12.43 24.57 -8.69
N GLU A 136 12.46 23.56 -9.56
CA GLU A 136 11.23 23.04 -10.16
C GLU A 136 10.46 22.16 -9.19
N LEU A 137 11.15 21.39 -8.34
CA LEU A 137 10.52 20.56 -7.34
C LEU A 137 9.71 21.39 -6.33
N PHE A 138 10.27 22.52 -5.90
CA PHE A 138 9.59 23.41 -4.96
C PHE A 138 8.28 23.97 -5.53
N LYS A 139 8.19 24.23 -6.85
CA LYS A 139 6.97 24.79 -7.45
C LYS A 139 5.76 23.86 -7.28
N ASP A 140 5.94 22.58 -7.58
CA ASP A 140 4.86 21.59 -7.47
C ASP A 140 4.61 21.17 -6.00
N ALA A 141 5.60 21.40 -5.13
CA ALA A 141 5.56 20.99 -3.74
C ALA A 141 5.03 22.02 -2.73
N ILE A 142 4.96 23.30 -3.09
CA ILE A 142 4.59 24.39 -2.17
C ILE A 142 3.26 24.11 -1.45
N PHE A 143 2.23 23.67 -2.17
CA PHE A 143 0.91 23.43 -1.57
C PHE A 143 0.97 22.38 -0.46
N PHE A 144 1.66 21.26 -0.69
CA PHE A 144 1.80 20.17 0.28
C PHE A 144 2.72 20.54 1.44
N ILE A 145 3.82 21.25 1.16
CA ILE A 145 4.72 21.78 2.20
C ILE A 145 3.95 22.73 3.13
N CYS A 146 3.08 23.59 2.58
CA CYS A 146 2.23 24.46 3.38
C CYS A 146 1.26 23.68 4.29
N ILE A 147 0.64 22.61 3.80
CA ILE A 147 -0.24 21.74 4.61
C ILE A 147 0.55 21.07 5.73
N LEU A 148 1.71 20.49 5.42
CA LEU A 148 2.57 19.84 6.43
C LEU A 148 3.11 20.85 7.46
N ALA A 149 3.47 22.05 7.01
CA ALA A 149 3.88 23.13 7.91
C ALA A 149 2.74 23.58 8.82
N LEU A 150 1.52 23.68 8.29
CA LEU A 150 0.33 24.02 9.07
C LEU A 150 0.01 22.95 10.12
N THR A 151 0.02 21.67 9.75
CA THR A 151 -0.25 20.58 10.70
C THR A 151 0.84 20.53 11.77
N PHE A 152 2.10 20.68 11.40
CA PHE A 152 3.22 20.73 12.36
C PHE A 152 3.10 21.94 13.30
N SER A 153 2.71 23.11 12.77
CA SER A 153 2.44 24.30 13.60
C SER A 153 1.30 24.06 14.58
N MET A 154 0.20 23.46 14.14
CA MET A 154 -0.92 23.08 15.02
C MET A 154 -0.49 22.08 16.09
N MET A 155 0.40 21.14 15.75
CA MET A 155 0.96 20.18 16.72
C MET A 155 1.82 20.86 17.78
N ILE A 156 2.66 21.84 17.39
CA ILE A 156 3.45 22.63 18.34
C ILE A 156 2.52 23.43 19.27
N ILE A 157 1.53 24.13 18.71
CA ILE A 157 0.59 24.95 19.49
C ILE A 157 -0.25 24.06 20.42
N GLY A 158 -0.73 22.91 19.93
CA GLY A 158 -1.49 21.95 20.73
C GLY A 158 -0.67 21.36 21.88
N THR A 159 0.59 20.99 21.62
CA THR A 159 1.49 20.41 22.63
C THR A 159 1.91 21.45 23.68
N THR A 160 2.16 22.70 23.26
CA THR A 160 2.47 23.78 24.20
C THR A 160 1.26 24.11 25.08
N TYR A 161 0.05 24.17 24.52
CA TYR A 161 -1.18 24.33 25.31
C TYR A 161 -1.39 23.19 26.32
N ASP A 162 -1.19 21.94 25.89
CA ASP A 162 -1.33 20.75 26.75
C ASP A 162 -0.38 20.83 27.97
N ILE A 163 0.91 21.01 27.73
CA ILE A 163 1.93 20.99 28.79
C ILE A 163 1.78 22.20 29.72
N PHE A 164 1.60 23.41 29.18
CA PHE A 164 1.66 24.63 29.98
C PHE A 164 0.32 25.03 30.60
N VAL A 165 -0.81 24.68 29.96
CA VAL A 165 -2.14 25.09 30.41
C VAL A 165 -2.89 23.88 30.96
N HIS A 166 -3.10 22.86 30.13
CA HIS A 166 -3.99 21.75 30.47
C HIS A 166 -3.47 20.90 31.64
N GLN A 167 -2.20 20.46 31.61
CA GLN A 167 -1.62 19.65 32.69
C GLN A 167 -1.47 20.41 33.99
N LYS A 168 -1.08 21.70 33.93
CA LYS A 168 -1.00 22.53 35.13
C LYS A 168 -2.37 22.72 35.77
N TYR A 169 -3.40 22.96 34.95
CA TYR A 169 -4.77 23.04 35.43
C TYR A 169 -5.24 21.71 36.02
N PHE A 170 -4.96 20.59 35.36
CA PHE A 170 -5.31 19.24 35.84
C PHE A 170 -4.66 18.92 37.19
N ILE A 171 -3.36 19.19 37.36
CA ILE A 171 -2.63 18.94 38.63
C ILE A 171 -3.16 19.81 39.78
N VAL A 172 -3.50 21.08 39.50
CA VAL A 172 -4.10 21.96 40.53
C VAL A 172 -5.49 21.46 40.90
N THR A 173 -6.29 21.05 39.91
CA THR A 173 -7.65 20.56 40.12
C THR A 173 -7.65 19.25 40.91
N ASP A 174 -6.79 18.29 40.55
CA ASP A 174 -6.67 16.98 41.21
C ASP A 174 -6.29 17.12 42.70
N LYS A 175 -5.42 18.09 43.03
CA LYS A 175 -5.10 18.44 44.41
C LYS A 175 -6.29 19.02 45.18
N THR A 176 -7.16 19.77 44.53
CA THR A 176 -8.40 20.28 45.15
C THR A 176 -9.49 19.21 45.29
N THR A 177 -9.66 18.30 44.33
CA THR A 177 -10.63 17.19 44.42
C THR A 177 -10.19 16.11 45.42
N ALA A 178 -8.89 15.84 45.55
CA ALA A 178 -8.38 14.94 46.60
C ALA A 178 -8.68 15.46 48.03
N ASN A 179 -8.86 16.78 48.19
CA ASN A 179 -9.27 17.42 49.45
C ASN A 179 -10.80 17.48 49.65
N MET A 180 -11.62 17.24 48.63
CA MET A 180 -13.07 17.08 48.74
C MET A 180 -13.46 15.63 48.43
N LYS A 181 -13.18 14.73 49.36
CA LYS A 181 -13.83 13.41 49.38
C LYS A 181 -15.29 13.58 49.80
N ASN A 182 -16.16 13.63 48.80
CA ASN A 182 -17.53 13.10 48.72
C ASN A 182 -18.25 13.91 47.64
N ILE A 183 -19.00 13.24 46.76
CA ILE A 183 -19.63 13.72 45.51
C ILE A 183 -18.72 13.49 44.27
N SER A 184 -18.38 12.21 44.01
CA SER A 184 -17.48 11.83 42.91
C SER A 184 -18.16 11.45 41.60
N GLU A 185 -19.48 11.36 41.51
CA GLU A 185 -20.13 10.86 40.27
C GLU A 185 -20.84 11.93 39.44
N GLU A 186 -21.37 13.00 40.05
CA GLU A 186 -22.07 14.06 39.31
C GLU A 186 -21.12 15.14 38.75
N MET A 187 -19.95 15.30 39.39
CA MET A 187 -18.99 16.38 39.10
C MET A 187 -18.06 16.08 37.92
N GLU A 188 -17.79 14.80 37.61
CA GLU A 188 -16.91 14.40 36.52
C GLU A 188 -17.51 14.77 35.14
N ILE A 189 -18.85 14.75 35.03
CA ILE A 189 -19.59 15.16 33.83
C ILE A 189 -19.66 16.69 33.70
N THR A 190 -19.66 17.43 34.81
CA THR A 190 -19.71 18.91 34.78
C THR A 190 -18.33 19.54 34.52
N PHE A 191 -17.23 18.92 34.94
CA PHE A 191 -15.89 19.51 34.83
C PHE A 191 -15.30 19.42 33.42
N LEU A 192 -15.66 18.40 32.64
CA LEU A 192 -15.35 18.31 31.20
C LEU A 192 -15.94 19.49 30.41
N HIS A 193 -16.93 20.18 30.99
CA HIS A 193 -17.72 21.22 30.33
C HIS A 193 -17.09 22.62 30.38
N ARG A 194 -15.97 22.82 31.09
CA ARG A 194 -15.28 24.12 31.20
C ARG A 194 -13.96 24.19 30.42
N GLU A 195 -13.77 23.34 29.42
CA GLU A 195 -12.78 23.63 28.38
C GLU A 195 -13.42 24.43 27.26
N SER A 196 -12.76 25.52 26.85
CA SER A 196 -13.16 26.22 25.63
C SER A 196 -13.14 25.24 24.44
N ARG A 197 -14.10 25.35 23.50
CA ARG A 197 -14.10 24.52 22.26
C ARG A 197 -12.74 24.55 21.55
N THR A 198 -12.05 25.70 21.61
CA THR A 198 -10.70 25.89 21.10
C THR A 198 -9.66 25.05 21.83
N GLY A 199 -9.74 24.95 23.16
CA GLY A 199 -8.86 24.09 23.97
C GLY A 199 -9.00 22.61 23.61
N GLN A 200 -10.23 22.12 23.42
CA GLN A 200 -10.48 20.74 22.99
C GLN A 200 -9.87 20.44 21.61
N ILE A 201 -10.01 21.37 20.66
CA ILE A 201 -9.39 21.23 19.33
C ILE A 201 -7.86 21.22 19.44
N LEU A 202 -7.27 22.10 20.25
CA LEU A 202 -5.81 22.13 20.46
C LEU A 202 -5.29 20.83 21.08
N MET A 203 -6.03 20.24 22.03
CA MET A 203 -5.70 18.95 22.62
C MET A 203 -5.65 17.83 21.57
N CYS A 204 -6.50 17.86 20.54
CA CYS A 204 -6.44 16.88 19.44
C CYS A 204 -5.10 16.90 18.69
N PHE A 205 -4.39 18.03 18.66
CA PHE A 205 -3.08 18.16 18.00
C PHE A 205 -1.90 17.96 18.96
N SER A 206 -2.14 17.78 20.27
CA SER A 206 -1.05 17.57 21.22
C SER A 206 -0.30 16.28 20.96
N ILE A 207 1.00 16.37 20.70
CA ILE A 207 1.87 15.20 20.54
C ILE A 207 1.96 14.45 21.88
N TYR A 208 2.09 15.16 23.00
CA TYR A 208 2.27 14.55 24.31
C TYR A 208 1.12 13.59 24.66
N THR A 209 -0.12 14.09 24.65
CA THR A 209 -1.30 13.29 25.01
C THR A 209 -1.55 12.18 23.98
N ASN A 210 -1.44 12.49 22.68
CA ASN A 210 -1.62 11.48 21.63
C ASN A 210 -0.56 10.37 21.70
N THR A 211 0.72 10.68 21.98
CA THR A 211 1.76 9.67 22.15
C THR A 211 1.49 8.77 23.36
N LYS A 212 1.01 9.33 24.48
CA LYS A 212 0.61 8.53 25.65
C LYS A 212 -0.55 7.57 25.33
N ILE A 213 -1.51 8.01 24.50
CA ILE A 213 -2.62 7.17 24.04
C ILE A 213 -2.10 6.07 23.09
N ILE A 214 -1.26 6.43 22.11
CA ILE A 214 -0.72 5.49 21.11
C ILE A 214 0.15 4.40 21.75
N LEU A 215 0.95 4.77 22.76
CA LEU A 215 1.84 3.85 23.46
C LEU A 215 1.17 3.13 24.65
N ASN A 216 -0.14 3.35 24.87
CA ASN A 216 -0.86 2.66 25.93
C ASN A 216 -1.14 1.21 25.52
N THR A 217 -0.60 0.26 26.30
CA THR A 217 -0.76 -1.18 26.08
C THR A 217 -1.83 -1.81 26.98
N LYS A 218 -2.55 -1.01 27.78
CA LYS A 218 -3.64 -1.50 28.63
C LYS A 218 -4.82 -1.94 27.77
N LEU A 219 -5.28 -3.17 27.97
CA LEU A 219 -6.48 -3.70 27.35
C LEU A 219 -7.72 -3.27 28.14
N ASN A 220 -8.70 -2.68 27.45
CA ASN A 220 -10.02 -2.44 28.04
C ASN A 220 -10.81 -3.75 28.06
N ALA A 221 -11.68 -3.93 29.06
CA ALA A 221 -12.51 -5.14 29.19
C ALA A 221 -13.44 -5.41 27.99
N ASP A 222 -13.64 -4.39 27.16
CA ASP A 222 -14.55 -4.38 26.00
C ASP A 222 -13.86 -4.69 24.66
N GLU A 223 -12.54 -4.91 24.67
CA GLU A 223 -11.76 -5.17 23.45
C GLU A 223 -11.52 -6.66 23.24
N ILE A 224 -11.45 -7.09 21.97
CA ILE A 224 -11.15 -8.47 21.57
C ILE A 224 -9.62 -8.59 21.36
N PRO A 225 -8.84 -9.17 22.30
CA PRO A 225 -7.37 -9.08 22.26
C PRO A 225 -6.77 -9.78 21.03
N VAL A 226 -7.38 -10.88 20.60
CA VAL A 226 -6.97 -11.68 19.44
C VAL A 226 -6.90 -10.85 18.17
N LEU A 227 -7.81 -9.88 18.01
CA LEU A 227 -7.83 -9.01 16.83
C LEU A 227 -6.62 -8.09 16.75
N HIS A 228 -6.05 -7.66 17.88
CA HIS A 228 -4.85 -6.84 17.88
C HIS A 228 -3.64 -7.63 17.38
N GLY A 229 -3.47 -8.87 17.85
CA GLY A 229 -2.42 -9.78 17.37
C GLY A 229 -2.58 -10.14 15.89
N LEU A 230 -3.80 -10.45 15.48
CA LEU A 230 -4.13 -10.75 14.07
C LEU A 230 -3.79 -9.57 13.16
N LYS A 231 -4.17 -8.34 13.54
CA LYS A 231 -3.86 -7.13 12.77
C LYS A 231 -2.36 -6.87 12.65
N PHE A 232 -1.59 -7.09 13.72
CA PHE A 232 -0.14 -6.93 13.69
C PHE A 232 0.51 -7.88 12.68
N LEU A 233 0.15 -9.17 12.72
CA LEU A 233 0.67 -10.19 11.81
C LEU A 233 0.28 -9.89 10.35
N VAL A 234 -0.99 -9.53 10.13
CA VAL A 234 -1.50 -9.17 8.79
C VAL A 234 -0.80 -7.95 8.23
N MET A 235 -0.62 -6.88 9.01
CA MET A 235 0.06 -5.67 8.54
C MET A 235 1.53 -5.92 8.22
N SER A 236 2.22 -6.70 9.06
CA SER A 236 3.60 -7.10 8.81
C SER A 236 3.73 -7.89 7.50
N TRP A 237 2.80 -8.82 7.27
CA TRP A 237 2.76 -9.60 6.02
C TRP A 237 2.47 -8.72 4.80
N LEU A 238 1.47 -7.82 4.88
CA LEU A 238 1.16 -6.88 3.78
C LEU A 238 2.35 -5.99 3.42
N ILE A 239 3.13 -5.53 4.40
CA ILE A 239 4.31 -4.70 4.14
C ILE A 239 5.37 -5.51 3.38
N ILE A 240 5.69 -6.73 3.83
CA ILE A 240 6.65 -7.62 3.15
C ILE A 240 6.21 -7.86 1.71
N LEU A 241 4.92 -8.16 1.53
CA LEU A 241 4.32 -8.46 0.24
C LEU A 241 4.43 -7.29 -0.75
N HIS A 242 3.98 -6.10 -0.37
CA HIS A 242 4.05 -4.92 -1.25
C HIS A 242 5.49 -4.53 -1.55
N THR A 243 6.40 -4.67 -0.57
CA THR A 243 7.83 -4.43 -0.79
C THR A 243 8.37 -5.35 -1.87
N VAL A 244 8.12 -6.66 -1.79
CA VAL A 244 8.57 -7.62 -2.80
C VAL A 244 7.91 -7.37 -4.15
N PHE A 245 6.61 -7.05 -4.18
CA PHE A 245 5.87 -6.82 -5.42
C PHE A 245 6.40 -5.62 -6.20
N PHE A 246 6.56 -4.45 -5.55
CA PHE A 246 7.07 -3.24 -6.21
C PHE A 246 8.58 -3.29 -6.49
N MET A 247 9.34 -4.08 -5.74
CA MET A 247 10.75 -4.31 -6.06
C MET A 247 10.94 -4.96 -7.44
N LEU A 248 9.98 -5.74 -7.94
CA LEU A 248 10.10 -6.39 -9.26
C LEU A 248 10.23 -5.41 -10.42
N ASP A 249 9.75 -4.17 -10.25
CA ASP A 249 9.90 -3.11 -11.24
C ASP A 249 11.33 -2.54 -11.31
N TYR A 250 12.19 -2.85 -10.34
CA TYR A 250 13.52 -2.24 -10.18
C TYR A 250 14.67 -3.23 -10.00
N VAL A 251 14.41 -4.55 -9.99
CA VAL A 251 15.47 -5.55 -9.81
C VAL A 251 15.96 -6.10 -11.15
N ASP A 252 17.28 -6.26 -11.26
CA ASP A 252 17.95 -7.00 -12.33
C ASP A 252 17.49 -8.47 -12.36
N ASN A 253 17.46 -9.09 -13.55
CA ASN A 253 17.14 -10.52 -13.70
C ASN A 253 15.76 -10.91 -13.15
N LYS A 254 14.70 -10.17 -13.52
CA LYS A 254 13.31 -10.37 -13.07
C LYS A 254 12.86 -11.84 -13.11
N THR A 255 13.28 -12.59 -14.13
CA THR A 255 12.93 -14.02 -14.31
C THR A 255 13.52 -14.92 -13.21
N SER A 256 14.67 -14.56 -12.64
CA SER A 256 15.33 -15.29 -11.56
C SER A 256 14.53 -15.21 -10.27
N ILE A 257 13.97 -14.03 -9.97
CA ILE A 257 13.07 -13.85 -8.81
C ILE A 257 11.83 -14.70 -8.99
N LEU A 258 11.24 -14.73 -10.18
CA LEU A 258 10.10 -15.59 -10.46
C LEU A 258 10.41 -17.07 -10.26
N LYS A 259 11.60 -17.54 -10.65
CA LYS A 259 12.01 -18.93 -10.33
C LYS A 259 12.10 -19.16 -8.82
N ARG A 260 12.57 -18.17 -8.04
CA ARG A 260 12.60 -18.26 -6.56
C ARG A 260 11.21 -18.34 -5.94
N THR A 261 10.19 -17.76 -6.56
CA THR A 261 8.80 -17.87 -6.09
C THR A 261 8.22 -19.28 -6.16
N LEU A 262 8.89 -20.23 -6.85
CA LEU A 262 8.53 -21.66 -6.82
C LEU A 262 8.92 -22.35 -5.51
N ASN A 263 9.82 -21.76 -4.72
CA ASN A 263 10.13 -22.26 -3.39
C ASN A 263 8.90 -22.14 -2.49
N PHE A 264 8.59 -23.22 -1.77
CA PHE A 264 7.45 -23.30 -0.85
C PHE A 264 7.34 -22.10 0.11
N PHE A 265 8.41 -21.73 0.79
CA PHE A 265 8.39 -20.64 1.77
C PHE A 265 8.15 -19.29 1.11
N VAL A 266 8.73 -19.08 -0.07
CA VAL A 266 8.53 -17.85 -0.84
C VAL A 266 7.09 -17.78 -1.35
N HIS A 267 6.55 -18.88 -1.88
CA HIS A 267 5.17 -18.96 -2.35
C HIS A 267 4.16 -18.59 -1.26
N VAL A 268 4.34 -19.13 -0.05
CA VAL A 268 3.50 -18.77 1.10
C VAL A 268 3.64 -17.28 1.42
N SER A 269 4.88 -16.78 1.50
CA SER A 269 5.15 -15.40 1.92
C SER A 269 4.59 -14.36 0.94
N ILE A 270 4.55 -14.65 -0.36
CA ILE A 270 4.07 -13.72 -1.40
C ILE A 270 2.58 -13.87 -1.72
N ASN A 271 1.84 -14.70 -0.99
CA ASN A 271 0.39 -14.83 -1.23
C ASN A 271 -0.32 -13.51 -0.84
N THR A 272 -0.83 -12.80 -1.85
CA THR A 272 -1.40 -11.44 -1.73
C THR A 272 -2.81 -11.43 -1.19
N VAL A 273 -3.56 -12.52 -1.35
CA VAL A 273 -5.01 -12.57 -1.11
C VAL A 273 -5.31 -12.78 0.38
N VAL A 274 -4.62 -13.73 0.98
CA VAL A 274 -4.79 -14.20 2.36
C VAL A 274 -4.71 -13.08 3.42
N PRO A 275 -3.67 -12.23 3.45
CA PRO A 275 -3.58 -11.17 4.47
C PRO A 275 -4.67 -10.11 4.30
N VAL A 276 -5.03 -9.75 3.06
CA VAL A 276 -6.10 -8.79 2.79
C VAL A 276 -7.47 -9.34 3.24
N ASP A 277 -7.73 -10.63 3.04
CA ASP A 277 -8.96 -11.28 3.49
C ASP A 277 -9.10 -11.29 5.01
N THR A 278 -7.99 -11.51 5.71
CA THR A 278 -7.94 -11.43 7.17
C THR A 278 -8.22 -10.01 7.66
N TYR A 279 -7.67 -8.99 6.96
CA TYR A 279 -7.98 -7.59 7.25
C TYR A 279 -9.46 -7.30 7.08
N PHE A 280 -10.05 -7.69 5.95
CA PHE A 280 -11.49 -7.55 5.70
C PHE A 280 -12.28 -8.23 6.80
N PHE A 281 -12.06 -9.52 7.07
CA PHE A 281 -12.72 -10.24 8.16
C PHE A 281 -12.69 -9.47 9.49
N SER A 282 -11.52 -8.98 9.89
CA SER A 282 -11.36 -8.21 11.14
C SER A 282 -12.14 -6.88 11.13
N SER A 283 -12.19 -6.18 9.99
CA SER A 283 -12.94 -4.94 9.79
C SER A 283 -14.45 -5.19 9.90
N GLY A 284 -14.95 -6.21 9.21
CA GLY A 284 -16.35 -6.60 9.25
C GLY A 284 -16.80 -7.07 10.64
N LEU A 285 -16.02 -7.94 11.29
CA LEU A 285 -16.32 -8.40 12.63
C LEU A 285 -16.41 -7.23 13.63
N LEU A 286 -15.46 -6.30 13.59
CA LEU A 286 -15.43 -5.15 14.50
C LEU A 286 -16.65 -4.24 14.29
N VAL A 287 -17.01 -3.95 13.04
CA VAL A 287 -18.18 -3.13 12.71
C VAL A 287 -19.46 -3.77 13.22
N SER A 288 -19.66 -5.07 12.97
CA SER A 288 -20.83 -5.79 13.48
C SER A 288 -20.84 -5.86 15.00
N TYR A 289 -19.72 -6.20 15.63
CA TYR A 289 -19.62 -6.31 17.08
C TYR A 289 -19.96 -5.00 17.78
N LEU A 290 -19.34 -3.89 17.36
CA LEU A 290 -19.59 -2.57 17.96
C LEU A 290 -21.01 -2.09 17.72
N TYR A 291 -21.55 -2.28 16.51
CA TYR A 291 -22.92 -1.89 16.19
C TYR A 291 -23.94 -2.66 17.03
N LEU A 292 -23.78 -3.98 17.12
CA LEU A 292 -24.70 -4.84 17.87
C LEU A 292 -24.59 -4.57 19.38
N LYS A 293 -23.37 -4.35 19.90
CA LYS A 293 -23.16 -3.96 21.30
C LYS A 293 -23.87 -2.65 21.64
N ASP A 294 -23.69 -1.61 20.81
CA ASP A 294 -24.37 -0.31 20.99
C ASP A 294 -25.90 -0.47 21.06
N LYS A 295 -26.48 -1.38 20.25
CA LYS A 295 -27.92 -1.68 20.30
C LYS A 295 -28.34 -2.52 21.50
N MET A 296 -27.49 -3.42 22.00
CA MET A 296 -27.78 -4.22 23.19
C MET A 296 -27.77 -3.37 24.46
N ASP A 297 -26.83 -2.42 24.57
CA ASP A 297 -26.71 -1.52 25.72
C ASP A 297 -27.84 -0.47 25.73
N LYS A 298 -28.28 -0.01 24.55
CA LYS A 298 -29.48 0.83 24.37
C LYS A 298 -30.76 0.00 24.42
N ARG A 299 -31.01 -0.67 25.56
CA ARG A 299 -32.28 -1.35 25.84
C ARG A 299 -33.45 -0.37 25.61
N LYS A 300 -34.42 -0.77 24.76
CA LYS A 300 -35.85 -0.35 24.75
C LYS A 300 -36.37 0.84 23.93
N VAL A 301 -35.68 1.43 22.96
CA VAL A 301 -36.37 2.37 22.03
C VAL A 301 -36.13 2.00 20.58
N THR A 302 -36.76 0.92 20.14
CA THR A 302 -36.96 0.62 18.71
C THR A 302 -38.08 1.48 18.17
N SER A 303 -37.81 2.77 17.96
CA SER A 303 -38.63 3.57 17.06
C SER A 303 -38.44 2.99 15.66
N THR A 304 -39.51 2.53 15.03
CA THR A 304 -39.56 2.06 13.62
C THR A 304 -39.44 3.23 12.63
N ASN A 305 -38.94 4.37 13.08
CA ASN A 305 -38.81 5.56 12.27
C ASN A 305 -37.67 5.39 11.26
N TYR A 306 -38.05 5.19 10.00
CA TYR A 306 -37.11 5.11 8.87
C TYR A 306 -36.17 6.32 8.78
N LYS A 307 -36.62 7.51 9.19
CA LYS A 307 -35.80 8.73 9.17
C LYS A 307 -34.64 8.66 10.16
N GLU A 308 -34.85 8.08 11.34
CA GLU A 308 -33.79 7.90 12.34
C GLU A 308 -32.75 6.89 11.86
N LYS A 309 -33.18 5.79 11.23
CA LYS A 309 -32.29 4.77 10.67
C LYS A 309 -31.46 5.29 9.49
N LEU A 310 -32.06 6.12 8.62
CA LEU A 310 -31.31 6.79 7.55
C LEU A 310 -30.29 7.79 8.11
N ASN A 311 -30.67 8.57 9.12
CA ASN A 311 -29.73 9.48 9.77
C ASN A 311 -28.58 8.72 10.44
N GLU A 312 -28.89 7.61 11.11
CA GLU A 312 -27.90 6.70 11.68
C GLU A 312 -26.91 6.20 10.61
N PHE A 313 -27.40 5.75 9.45
CA PHE A 313 -26.55 5.33 8.34
C PHE A 313 -25.57 6.44 7.91
N PHE A 314 -26.08 7.64 7.61
CA PHE A 314 -25.24 8.75 7.17
C PHE A 314 -24.22 9.17 8.23
N ILE A 315 -24.59 9.18 9.51
CA ILE A 315 -23.66 9.49 10.60
C ILE A 315 -22.51 8.48 10.64
N HIS A 316 -22.78 7.18 10.52
CA HIS A 316 -21.74 6.14 10.52
C HIS A 316 -20.79 6.27 9.32
N VAL A 317 -21.34 6.47 8.12
CA VAL A 317 -20.58 6.64 6.88
C VAL A 317 -19.71 7.89 6.92
N ILE A 318 -20.27 9.04 7.30
CA ILE A 318 -19.54 10.32 7.36
C ILE A 318 -18.45 10.27 8.42
N LYS A 319 -18.72 9.71 9.61
CA LYS A 319 -17.70 9.55 10.66
C LYS A 319 -16.51 8.73 10.19
N ARG A 320 -16.75 7.61 9.48
CA ARG A 320 -15.67 6.78 8.94
C ARG A 320 -14.91 7.51 7.82
N PHE A 321 -15.62 8.18 6.92
CA PHE A 321 -15.02 8.97 5.85
C PHE A 321 -14.09 10.05 6.41
N ILE A 322 -14.58 10.90 7.32
CA ILE A 322 -13.77 11.96 7.95
C ILE A 322 -12.58 11.38 8.73
N ARG A 323 -12.70 10.18 9.29
CA ARG A 323 -11.59 9.51 10.00
C ARG A 323 -10.49 9.03 9.06
N LEU A 324 -10.82 8.47 7.90
CA LEU A 324 -9.85 7.81 7.01
C LEU A 324 -9.29 8.76 5.93
N THR A 325 -10.15 9.59 5.35
CA THR A 325 -9.81 10.42 4.18
C THR A 325 -8.65 11.38 4.42
N PRO A 326 -8.51 12.08 5.56
CA PRO A 326 -7.41 13.04 5.73
C PRO A 326 -6.02 12.40 5.63
N ALA A 327 -5.82 11.25 6.28
CA ALA A 327 -4.55 10.52 6.19
C ALA A 327 -4.32 9.98 4.77
N TYR A 328 -5.38 9.54 4.10
CA TYR A 328 -5.30 9.01 2.75
C TYR A 328 -4.93 10.10 1.73
N MET A 329 -5.52 11.29 1.85
CA MET A 329 -5.21 12.44 0.99
C MET A 329 -3.78 12.98 1.23
N LEU A 330 -3.32 12.98 2.49
CA LEU A 330 -1.95 13.35 2.82
C LEU A 330 -0.95 12.37 2.18
N MET A 331 -1.23 11.06 2.23
CA MET A 331 -0.39 10.05 1.58
C MET A 331 -0.32 10.22 0.06
N ILE A 332 -1.44 10.53 -0.60
CA ILE A 332 -1.46 10.86 -2.04
C ILE A 332 -0.55 12.06 -2.34
N GLY A 333 -0.62 13.09 -1.50
CA GLY A 333 0.25 14.26 -1.62
C GLY A 333 1.72 13.91 -1.54
N ILE A 334 2.13 13.18 -0.49
CA ILE A 334 3.51 12.71 -0.32
C ILE A 334 3.96 11.88 -1.53
N LEU A 335 3.10 10.97 -2.01
CA LEU A 335 3.41 10.15 -3.16
C LEU A 335 3.60 10.98 -4.44
N GLN A 336 2.74 11.97 -4.69
CA GLN A 336 2.89 12.87 -5.84
C GLN A 336 4.22 13.63 -5.78
N LEU A 337 4.61 14.13 -4.61
CA LEU A 337 5.91 14.79 -4.41
C LEU A 337 7.07 13.85 -4.70
N ASN A 338 7.04 12.65 -4.11
CA ASN A 338 8.08 11.65 -4.28
C ASN A 338 8.17 11.21 -5.74
N SER A 339 7.04 10.94 -6.40
CA SER A 339 7.01 10.56 -7.81
C SER A 339 7.59 11.65 -8.70
N THR A 340 7.23 12.91 -8.48
CA THR A 340 7.77 14.03 -9.27
C THR A 340 9.27 14.19 -9.05
N TRP A 341 9.73 13.93 -7.81
CA TRP A 341 11.16 13.92 -7.50
C TRP A 341 11.89 12.77 -8.19
N TYR A 342 11.37 11.56 -8.11
CA TYR A 342 11.96 10.38 -8.74
C TYR A 342 11.95 10.48 -10.26
N ASP A 343 10.88 10.99 -10.88
CA ASP A 343 10.81 11.12 -12.34
C ASP A 343 11.96 11.96 -12.92
N LYS A 344 12.37 13.00 -12.20
CA LYS A 344 13.44 13.93 -12.60
C LYS A 344 14.85 13.50 -12.19
N ASN A 345 14.98 12.73 -11.10
CA ASN A 345 16.29 12.41 -10.50
C ASN A 345 16.67 10.93 -10.59
N SER A 346 15.71 10.05 -10.84
CA SER A 346 15.93 8.62 -10.94
C SER A 346 16.33 8.23 -12.35
N HIS A 347 17.15 7.18 -12.43
CA HIS A 347 17.40 6.47 -13.67
C HIS A 347 16.19 5.68 -14.16
N PHE A 348 15.36 5.24 -13.21
CA PHE A 348 14.28 4.32 -13.50
C PHE A 348 13.07 5.09 -14.03
N PRO A 349 12.40 4.57 -15.08
CA PRO A 349 11.13 5.14 -15.54
C PRO A 349 10.11 5.06 -14.40
N THR A 350 9.44 6.17 -14.11
CA THR A 350 8.39 6.20 -13.08
C THR A 350 7.01 6.19 -13.75
N ASP A 351 6.26 5.11 -13.59
CA ASP A 351 4.90 4.97 -14.12
C ASP A 351 3.83 5.79 -13.34
N MET A 352 4.26 6.63 -12.41
CA MET A 352 3.39 7.32 -11.44
C MET A 352 2.77 8.64 -11.94
N HIS A 353 2.80 8.91 -13.25
CA HIS A 353 2.16 10.10 -13.84
C HIS A 353 0.63 10.11 -13.72
N ASN A 354 0.04 8.97 -13.35
CA ASN A 354 -1.40 8.79 -13.22
C ASN A 354 -2.01 9.50 -12.01
N CYS A 355 -1.22 9.81 -10.97
CA CYS A 355 -1.75 10.41 -9.74
C CYS A 355 -2.30 11.82 -9.93
N ALA A 356 -1.61 12.68 -10.67
CA ALA A 356 -2.06 14.05 -10.93
C ALA A 356 -3.44 14.10 -11.62
N GLN A 357 -3.75 13.11 -12.46
CA GLN A 357 -5.02 13.03 -13.19
C GLN A 357 -6.12 12.27 -12.44
N TYR A 358 -5.76 11.26 -11.65
CA TYR A 358 -6.73 10.29 -11.11
C TYR A 358 -6.85 10.25 -9.58
N TRP A 359 -6.19 11.16 -8.85
CA TRP A 359 -6.26 11.22 -7.38
C TRP A 359 -7.69 11.26 -6.81
N TRP A 360 -8.63 11.90 -7.52
CA TRP A 360 -10.02 12.06 -7.09
C TRP A 360 -10.76 10.71 -6.98
N LYS A 361 -10.33 9.69 -7.74
CA LYS A 361 -10.89 8.33 -7.63
C LYS A 361 -10.61 7.71 -6.27
N ASN A 362 -9.43 7.99 -5.70
CA ASN A 362 -9.07 7.55 -4.35
C ASN A 362 -9.88 8.31 -3.30
N LEU A 363 -10.10 9.61 -3.47
CA LEU A 363 -10.96 10.40 -2.57
C LEU A 363 -12.40 9.83 -2.50
N LEU A 364 -12.93 9.40 -3.64
CA LEU A 364 -14.26 8.80 -3.74
C LEU A 364 -14.30 7.30 -3.38
N TYR A 365 -13.16 6.67 -3.07
CA TYR A 365 -13.05 5.22 -2.81
C TYR A 365 -13.60 4.35 -3.97
N ILE A 366 -13.34 4.77 -5.22
CA ILE A 366 -13.73 4.05 -6.45
C ILE A 366 -12.54 3.69 -7.33
N ASN A 367 -11.31 3.87 -6.84
CA ASN A 367 -10.11 3.58 -7.62
C ASN A 367 -10.01 2.11 -8.05
N ASN A 368 -10.62 1.19 -7.31
CA ASN A 368 -10.70 -0.24 -7.63
C ASN A 368 -11.63 -0.57 -8.82
N LEU A 369 -12.46 0.36 -9.28
CA LEU A 369 -13.40 0.16 -10.39
C LEU A 369 -12.82 0.48 -11.77
N PHE A 370 -11.52 0.79 -11.83
CA PHE A 370 -10.83 1.14 -13.06
C PHE A 370 -9.62 0.23 -13.27
N ASP A 371 -9.17 0.16 -14.52
CA ASP A 371 -7.98 -0.57 -14.89
C ASP A 371 -6.75 -0.09 -14.09
N SER A 372 -5.83 -1.01 -13.81
CA SER A 372 -4.72 -0.75 -12.87
C SER A 372 -3.72 0.29 -13.35
N ASP A 373 -3.60 0.47 -14.66
CA ASP A 373 -2.84 1.55 -15.30
C ASP A 373 -3.46 2.94 -15.03
N ARG A 374 -4.71 3.03 -14.58
CA ARG A 374 -5.39 4.30 -14.24
C ARG A 374 -5.59 4.50 -12.75
N MET A 375 -4.92 3.69 -11.92
CA MET A 375 -4.90 3.84 -10.47
C MET A 375 -3.69 4.67 -10.03
N CYS A 376 -3.91 5.65 -9.16
CA CYS A 376 -2.81 6.45 -8.58
C CYS A 376 -1.96 5.64 -7.60
N MET A 377 -2.62 4.89 -6.71
CA MET A 377 -1.96 4.03 -5.72
C MET A 377 -2.52 2.62 -5.85
N ILE A 378 -1.86 1.79 -6.66
CA ILE A 378 -2.38 0.45 -6.94
C ILE A 378 -2.61 -0.35 -5.66
N TRP A 379 -1.70 -0.28 -4.68
CA TRP A 379 -1.83 -0.96 -3.38
C TRP A 379 -3.02 -0.50 -2.53
N SER A 380 -3.63 0.65 -2.82
CA SER A 380 -4.76 1.19 -2.07
C SER A 380 -6.13 0.63 -2.50
N TRP A 381 -6.16 -0.30 -3.45
CA TRP A 381 -7.40 -0.94 -3.92
C TRP A 381 -8.22 -1.54 -2.77
N TYR A 382 -7.56 -2.16 -1.79
CA TYR A 382 -8.26 -2.79 -0.66
C TYR A 382 -8.96 -1.77 0.24
N LEU A 383 -8.45 -0.53 0.29
CA LEU A 383 -9.04 0.54 1.08
C LEU A 383 -10.35 1.03 0.44
N ALA A 384 -10.44 1.06 -0.89
CA ALA A 384 -11.68 1.31 -1.63
C ALA A 384 -12.73 0.23 -1.31
N ASN A 385 -12.32 -1.04 -1.41
CA ASN A 385 -13.16 -2.18 -1.03
C ASN A 385 -13.64 -2.06 0.43
N ASP A 386 -12.76 -1.76 1.38
CA ASP A 386 -13.11 -1.63 2.79
C ASP A 386 -14.21 -0.58 3.05
N MET A 387 -14.16 0.57 2.36
CA MET A 387 -15.22 1.58 2.46
C MET A 387 -16.54 1.11 1.81
N GLN A 388 -16.46 0.50 0.62
CA GLN A 388 -17.63 -0.04 -0.09
C GLN A 388 -18.32 -1.13 0.75
N TYR A 389 -17.54 -2.05 1.30
CA TYR A 389 -18.04 -3.10 2.16
C TYR A 389 -18.58 -2.55 3.48
N PHE A 390 -18.00 -1.51 4.05
CA PHE A 390 -18.56 -0.85 5.24
C PHE A 390 -19.94 -0.27 4.98
N ILE A 391 -20.15 0.37 3.82
CA ILE A 391 -21.45 0.90 3.43
C ILE A 391 -22.48 -0.24 3.35
N ILE A 392 -22.14 -1.33 2.64
CA ILE A 392 -23.01 -2.51 2.51
C ILE A 392 -23.29 -3.14 3.88
N ALA A 393 -22.25 -3.32 4.70
CA ALA A 393 -22.34 -3.89 6.04
C ALA A 393 -23.26 -3.07 6.94
N THR A 394 -23.14 -1.74 6.91
CA THR A 394 -23.97 -0.84 7.72
C THR A 394 -25.43 -0.90 7.28
N ILE A 395 -25.71 -0.99 5.97
CA ILE A 395 -27.07 -1.18 5.44
C ILE A 395 -27.65 -2.50 5.94
N LEU A 396 -26.89 -3.60 5.84
CA LEU A 396 -27.34 -4.92 6.31
C LEU A 396 -27.53 -4.96 7.83
N LEU A 397 -26.66 -4.31 8.61
CA LEU A 397 -26.78 -4.20 10.07
C LEU A 397 -27.99 -3.36 10.50
N ILE A 398 -28.30 -2.28 9.77
CA ILE A 398 -29.52 -1.52 10.01
C ILE A 398 -30.75 -2.35 9.64
N LEU A 399 -30.72 -3.01 8.48
CA LEU A 399 -31.79 -3.87 8.02
C LEU A 399 -32.02 -5.05 8.97
N SER A 400 -30.97 -5.65 9.54
CA SER A 400 -31.09 -6.77 10.48
C SER A 400 -31.82 -6.39 11.76
N THR A 401 -31.80 -5.11 12.15
CA THR A 401 -32.57 -4.61 13.30
C THR A 401 -34.06 -4.41 13.02
N ILE A 402 -34.47 -4.40 11.74
CA ILE A 402 -35.87 -4.23 11.32
C ILE A 402 -36.43 -5.57 10.81
N TYR A 403 -35.72 -6.20 9.88
CA TYR A 403 -36.07 -7.44 9.19
C TYR A 403 -34.89 -8.41 9.20
N PHE A 404 -34.70 -9.11 10.32
CA PHE A 404 -33.59 -10.05 10.52
C PHE A 404 -33.49 -11.11 9.40
N TYR A 405 -34.58 -11.83 9.12
CA TYR A 405 -34.59 -12.90 8.10
C TYR A 405 -34.31 -12.38 6.69
N MET A 406 -34.82 -11.20 6.34
CA MET A 406 -34.52 -10.57 5.04
C MET A 406 -33.05 -10.20 4.92
N SER A 407 -32.44 -9.67 5.99
CA SER A 407 -31.01 -9.38 6.02
C SER A 407 -30.16 -10.64 5.84
N VAL A 408 -30.53 -11.75 6.49
CA VAL A 408 -29.83 -13.03 6.33
C VAL A 408 -29.99 -13.59 4.92
N PHE A 409 -31.19 -13.50 4.34
CA PHE A 409 -31.44 -13.93 2.96
C PHE A 409 -30.60 -13.12 1.96
N ILE A 410 -30.60 -11.78 2.05
CA ILE A 410 -29.82 -10.90 1.16
C ILE A 410 -28.33 -11.20 1.29
N LEU A 411 -27.84 -11.40 2.50
CA LEU A 411 -26.45 -11.77 2.71
C LEU A 411 -26.12 -13.11 2.05
N GLY A 412 -26.97 -14.13 2.24
CA GLY A 412 -26.78 -15.46 1.66
C GLY A 412 -26.76 -15.41 0.13
N THR A 413 -27.65 -14.63 -0.48
CA THR A 413 -27.68 -14.46 -1.95
C THR A 413 -26.45 -13.70 -2.46
N LEU A 414 -25.98 -12.68 -1.75
CA LEU A 414 -24.75 -11.96 -2.08
C LEU A 414 -23.51 -12.87 -1.99
N LEU A 415 -23.42 -13.72 -0.96
CA LEU A 415 -22.34 -14.68 -0.77
C LEU A 415 -22.30 -15.70 -1.93
N ILE A 416 -23.43 -16.38 -2.18
CA ILE A 416 -23.53 -17.40 -3.23
C ILE A 416 -23.30 -16.76 -4.60
N GLY A 417 -23.93 -15.61 -4.86
CA GLY A 417 -23.76 -14.86 -6.10
C GLY A 417 -22.30 -14.48 -6.34
N SER A 418 -21.58 -14.07 -5.29
CA SER A 418 -20.16 -13.76 -5.39
C SER A 418 -19.29 -14.98 -5.68
N ILE A 419 -19.56 -16.14 -5.06
CA ILE A 419 -18.81 -17.39 -5.31
C ILE A 419 -19.04 -17.86 -6.75
N VAL A 420 -20.29 -17.84 -7.21
CA VAL A 420 -20.64 -18.26 -8.58
C VAL A 420 -20.03 -17.32 -9.61
N LEU A 421 -20.14 -16.00 -9.40
CA LEU A 421 -19.63 -15.00 -10.33
C LEU A 421 -18.10 -15.03 -10.44
N THR A 422 -17.40 -15.16 -9.31
CA THR A 422 -15.93 -15.28 -9.30
C THR A 422 -15.46 -16.55 -9.99
N GLY A 423 -16.10 -17.68 -9.72
CA GLY A 423 -15.81 -18.95 -10.41
C GLY A 423 -16.08 -18.87 -11.91
N TYR A 424 -17.21 -18.26 -12.31
CA TYR A 424 -17.57 -18.09 -13.72
C TYR A 424 -16.56 -17.23 -14.47
N ILE A 425 -16.20 -16.07 -13.92
CA ILE A 425 -15.22 -15.16 -14.52
C ILE A 425 -13.84 -15.84 -14.59
N SER A 426 -13.43 -16.53 -13.53
CA SER A 426 -12.15 -17.25 -13.54
C SER A 426 -12.12 -18.34 -14.62
N TYR A 427 -13.24 -19.01 -14.86
CA TYR A 427 -13.35 -20.02 -15.90
C TYR A 427 -13.39 -19.42 -17.31
N SER A 428 -14.19 -18.37 -17.52
CA SER A 428 -14.38 -17.75 -18.84
C SER A 428 -13.14 -17.05 -19.38
N TYR A 429 -12.33 -16.47 -18.48
CA TYR A 429 -11.08 -15.80 -18.84
C TYR A 429 -9.86 -16.71 -18.72
N GLU A 430 -10.06 -18.02 -18.48
CA GLU A 430 -8.98 -18.99 -18.27
C GLU A 430 -7.95 -18.49 -17.24
N TYR A 431 -8.45 -17.84 -16.18
CA TYR A 431 -7.60 -17.19 -15.19
C TYR A 431 -6.94 -18.24 -14.30
N ILE A 432 -5.61 -18.23 -14.31
CA ILE A 432 -4.77 -19.07 -13.46
C ILE A 432 -4.13 -18.15 -12.41
N PRO A 433 -4.50 -18.21 -11.12
CA PRO A 433 -4.01 -17.28 -10.10
C PRO A 433 -2.53 -17.48 -9.74
N THR A 434 -1.87 -18.43 -10.39
CA THR A 434 -0.46 -18.78 -10.19
C THR A 434 0.46 -17.96 -11.08
N THR A 435 -0.05 -17.43 -12.19
CA THR A 435 0.63 -16.40 -12.97
C THR A 435 0.44 -15.09 -12.23
N ILE A 436 1.50 -14.60 -11.62
CA ILE A 436 1.48 -13.38 -10.81
C ILE A 436 1.03 -12.15 -11.65
N PHE A 437 0.92 -12.29 -12.99
CA PHE A 437 1.00 -11.17 -13.92
C PHE A 437 0.08 -11.24 -15.17
N ASN A 438 -1.10 -11.85 -15.10
CA ASN A 438 -2.10 -11.57 -16.15
C ASN A 438 -2.87 -10.28 -15.82
N LYS A 439 -2.80 -9.31 -16.75
CA LYS A 439 -3.44 -7.98 -16.70
C LYS A 439 -4.86 -8.03 -16.12
N THR A 440 -4.98 -7.62 -14.86
CA THR A 440 -5.82 -6.49 -14.41
C THR A 440 -7.27 -6.43 -14.89
N HIS A 441 -7.98 -7.56 -14.99
CA HIS A 441 -9.44 -7.57 -15.07
C HIS A 441 -10.12 -8.24 -13.88
N THR A 442 -9.35 -8.85 -12.97
CA THR A 442 -9.86 -9.64 -11.85
C THR A 442 -9.83 -8.91 -10.50
N HIS A 443 -9.60 -7.60 -10.47
CA HIS A 443 -9.76 -6.82 -9.24
C HIS A 443 -11.23 -6.51 -8.91
N PHE A 444 -12.14 -6.71 -9.86
CA PHE A 444 -13.54 -6.29 -9.75
C PHE A 444 -14.40 -7.19 -8.86
N PHE A 445 -14.01 -8.44 -8.64
CA PHE A 445 -14.86 -9.43 -7.96
C PHE A 445 -14.19 -10.01 -6.73
N TYR A 446 -13.54 -9.15 -5.95
CA TYR A 446 -13.20 -9.56 -4.60
C TYR A 446 -14.51 -9.74 -3.81
N SER A 447 -14.80 -11.01 -3.51
CA SER A 447 -15.76 -11.58 -2.57
C SER A 447 -16.42 -10.58 -1.63
N ILE A 448 -17.73 -10.42 -1.84
CA ILE A 448 -18.61 -9.80 -0.87
C ILE A 448 -18.56 -10.66 0.39
N PHE A 449 -18.14 -10.00 1.46
CA PHE A 449 -17.92 -10.47 2.82
C PHE A 449 -18.75 -11.66 3.33
N ILE A 450 -18.08 -12.47 4.16
CA ILE A 450 -18.69 -13.09 5.35
C ILE A 450 -18.75 -12.01 6.44
N LEU A 451 -19.84 -11.26 6.44
CA LEU A 451 -20.28 -10.45 7.56
C LEU A 451 -21.58 -11.09 8.01
N PHE A 452 -21.70 -11.46 9.29
CA PHE A 452 -22.77 -12.27 9.91
C PHE A 452 -22.58 -13.80 9.95
N LEU A 453 -21.46 -14.27 10.50
CA LEU A 453 -21.49 -15.52 11.29
C LEU A 453 -21.45 -15.26 12.81
N SER A 454 -21.70 -14.03 13.26
CA SER A 454 -21.48 -13.65 14.67
C SER A 454 -22.67 -13.01 15.39
N HIS A 455 -23.93 -13.29 15.02
CA HIS A 455 -25.06 -12.71 15.74
C HIS A 455 -26.06 -13.68 16.40
N TYR A 456 -25.83 -14.99 16.43
CA TYR A 456 -26.72 -15.82 17.27
C TYR A 456 -26.05 -16.95 18.04
N ASN A 457 -24.89 -17.43 17.58
CA ASN A 457 -24.24 -18.56 18.25
C ASN A 457 -23.11 -18.14 19.19
N ILE A 458 -22.38 -17.04 18.99
CA ILE A 458 -21.20 -16.74 19.84
C ILE A 458 -21.55 -16.44 21.32
N LEU A 459 -22.76 -15.92 21.61
CA LEU A 459 -23.22 -15.75 22.98
C LEU A 459 -23.80 -17.04 23.60
N TYR A 460 -24.20 -18.03 22.78
CA TYR A 460 -24.80 -19.30 23.21
C TYR A 460 -23.85 -20.51 23.11
N LEU A 461 -22.71 -20.37 22.42
CA LEU A 461 -21.66 -21.37 22.24
C LEU A 461 -20.71 -21.45 23.44
N LYS A 462 -21.23 -21.20 24.65
CA LYS A 462 -20.46 -21.38 25.89
C LYS A 462 -20.22 -22.84 26.25
N HIS A 463 -20.88 -23.79 25.58
CA HIS A 463 -20.71 -25.22 25.79
C HIS A 463 -20.58 -25.97 24.46
N PHE A 464 -19.37 -25.99 23.90
CA PHE A 464 -19.00 -27.05 22.96
C PHE A 464 -18.43 -28.24 23.73
N PHE A 465 -18.78 -29.45 23.31
CA PHE A 465 -18.08 -30.65 23.75
C PHE A 465 -16.64 -30.63 23.22
N GLN A 466 -15.70 -31.21 23.97
CA GLN A 466 -14.27 -31.24 23.60
C GLN A 466 -14.03 -31.82 22.19
N GLU A 467 -14.80 -32.83 21.79
CA GLU A 467 -14.72 -33.43 20.46
C GLU A 467 -15.10 -32.45 19.35
N THR A 468 -16.13 -31.61 19.56
CA THR A 468 -16.55 -30.58 18.61
C THR A 468 -15.47 -29.51 18.43
N VAL A 469 -14.79 -29.13 19.51
CA VAL A 469 -13.67 -28.17 19.47
C VAL A 469 -12.52 -28.71 18.63
N ILE A 470 -12.15 -29.99 18.80
CA ILE A 470 -11.08 -30.64 18.02
C ILE A 470 -11.47 -30.68 16.53
N LEU A 471 -12.70 -31.07 16.22
CA LEU A 471 -13.19 -31.11 14.84
C LEU A 471 -13.16 -29.72 14.19
N CYS A 472 -13.58 -28.68 14.90
CA CYS A 472 -13.52 -27.30 14.40
C CYS A 472 -12.08 -26.81 14.20
N TRP A 473 -11.13 -27.18 15.07
CA TRP A 473 -9.71 -26.88 14.85
C TRP A 473 -9.13 -27.58 13.63
N CYS A 474 -9.42 -28.87 13.45
CA CYS A 474 -9.00 -29.63 12.28
C CYS A 474 -9.59 -29.04 10.99
N PHE A 475 -10.89 -28.75 11.00
CA PHE A 475 -11.59 -28.20 9.85
C PHE A 475 -11.11 -26.77 9.51
N GLY A 476 -11.03 -25.88 10.49
CA GLY A 476 -10.54 -24.51 10.29
C GLY A 476 -9.09 -24.47 9.80
N SER A 477 -8.23 -25.32 10.35
CA SER A 477 -6.83 -25.45 9.90
C SER A 477 -6.75 -26.00 8.48
N ALA A 478 -7.54 -27.02 8.14
CA ALA A 478 -7.60 -27.57 6.79
C ALA A 478 -8.05 -26.53 5.75
N CYS A 479 -9.05 -25.71 6.10
CA CYS A 479 -9.51 -24.61 5.25
C CYS A 479 -8.40 -23.56 5.00
N ASN A 480 -7.70 -23.15 6.06
CA ASN A 480 -6.60 -22.20 5.94
C ASN A 480 -5.41 -22.75 5.14
N ILE A 481 -5.04 -24.02 5.39
CA ILE A 481 -3.96 -24.72 4.66
C ILE A 481 -4.32 -24.85 3.18
N PHE A 482 -5.56 -25.22 2.85
CA PHE A 482 -6.03 -25.32 1.48
C PHE A 482 -5.95 -23.96 0.77
N ALA A 483 -6.43 -22.89 1.40
CA ALA A 483 -6.37 -21.55 0.83
C ALA A 483 -4.92 -21.06 0.67
N LEU A 484 -3.99 -21.45 1.53
CA LEU A 484 -2.61 -20.99 1.49
C LEU A 484 -1.71 -21.79 0.51
N ILE A 485 -1.93 -23.10 0.37
CA ILE A 485 -1.07 -24.03 -0.38
C ILE A 485 -1.74 -24.55 -1.66
N GLY A 486 -3.04 -24.38 -1.84
CA GLY A 486 -3.80 -25.00 -2.93
C GLY A 486 -3.27 -24.70 -4.35
N LEU A 487 -2.51 -23.62 -4.52
CA LEU A 487 -1.91 -23.21 -5.80
C LEU A 487 -0.40 -23.51 -5.92
N TYR A 488 0.15 -24.27 -4.99
CA TYR A 488 1.55 -24.65 -4.99
C TYR A 488 1.90 -25.47 -6.25
N LYS A 489 3.10 -25.25 -6.81
CA LYS A 489 3.62 -25.82 -8.09
C LYS A 489 3.00 -25.34 -9.40
N ARG A 490 2.05 -24.40 -9.38
CA ARG A 490 1.57 -23.60 -10.54
C ARG A 490 0.92 -24.33 -11.73
N ASN A 491 1.06 -25.64 -11.87
CA ASN A 491 0.44 -26.44 -12.94
C ASN A 491 -0.92 -26.99 -12.47
N VAL A 492 -1.96 -26.20 -12.65
CA VAL A 492 -3.33 -26.56 -12.28
C VAL A 492 -4.26 -26.45 -13.49
N SER A 493 -5.30 -27.27 -13.55
CA SER A 493 -6.31 -27.16 -14.61
C SER A 493 -7.11 -25.86 -14.45
N ILE A 494 -7.70 -25.39 -15.56
CA ILE A 494 -8.56 -24.19 -15.56
C ILE A 494 -9.74 -24.39 -14.59
N LEU A 495 -10.34 -25.58 -14.59
CA LEU A 495 -11.43 -25.91 -13.68
C LEU A 495 -11.01 -25.87 -12.20
N TYR A 496 -9.86 -26.45 -11.87
CA TYR A 496 -9.33 -26.38 -10.49
C TYR A 496 -9.06 -24.94 -10.07
N SER A 497 -8.46 -24.14 -10.97
CA SER A 497 -8.19 -22.72 -10.73
C SER A 497 -9.48 -21.95 -10.46
N ALA A 498 -10.52 -22.17 -11.25
CA ALA A 498 -11.83 -21.52 -11.06
C ALA A 498 -12.49 -21.90 -9.74
N ILE A 499 -12.47 -23.19 -9.36
CA ILE A 499 -12.99 -23.67 -8.07
C ILE A 499 -12.20 -23.07 -6.91
N TYR A 500 -10.87 -23.04 -7.02
CA TYR A 500 -10.01 -22.46 -6.00
C TYR A 500 -10.28 -20.95 -5.83
N VAL A 501 -10.38 -20.18 -6.92
CA VAL A 501 -10.69 -18.74 -6.87
C VAL A 501 -12.05 -18.49 -6.22
N ALA A 502 -13.05 -19.31 -6.55
CA ALA A 502 -14.40 -19.19 -6.01
C ALA A 502 -14.49 -19.47 -4.50
N LEU A 503 -13.75 -20.48 -4.01
CA LEU A 503 -13.93 -21.00 -2.64
C LEU A 503 -12.83 -20.60 -1.64
N SER A 504 -11.60 -20.38 -2.09
CA SER A 504 -10.42 -20.19 -1.21
C SER A 504 -10.61 -19.08 -0.17
N ARG A 505 -11.18 -17.94 -0.57
CA ARG A 505 -11.41 -16.78 0.30
C ARG A 505 -12.45 -17.06 1.39
N THR A 506 -13.53 -17.75 1.01
CA THR A 506 -14.58 -18.19 1.94
C THR A 506 -14.03 -19.19 2.94
N LEU A 507 -13.25 -20.17 2.48
CA LEU A 507 -12.60 -21.17 3.34
C LEU A 507 -11.60 -20.51 4.30
N TRP A 508 -10.78 -19.57 3.81
CA TRP A 508 -9.87 -18.80 4.65
C TRP A 508 -10.61 -18.03 5.75
N ALA A 509 -11.69 -17.32 5.38
CA ALA A 509 -12.50 -16.58 6.34
C ALA A 509 -13.14 -17.49 7.40
N ILE A 510 -13.58 -18.70 7.03
CA ILE A 510 -14.08 -19.70 7.99
C ILE A 510 -12.99 -20.12 8.99
N GLY A 511 -11.78 -20.38 8.51
CA GLY A 511 -10.66 -20.75 9.39
C GLY A 511 -10.24 -19.63 10.34
N ILE A 512 -10.18 -18.38 9.86
CA ILE A 512 -9.93 -17.20 10.73
C ILE A 512 -11.08 -16.97 11.71
N ALA A 513 -12.33 -17.15 11.29
CA ALA A 513 -13.49 -17.02 12.17
C ALA A 513 -13.41 -18.00 13.34
N TRP A 514 -13.02 -19.24 13.09
CA TRP A 514 -12.81 -20.22 14.16
C TRP A 514 -11.72 -19.79 15.14
N ILE A 515 -10.57 -19.28 14.66
CA ILE A 515 -9.50 -18.78 15.53
C ILE A 515 -10.01 -17.68 16.47
N VAL A 516 -10.80 -16.74 15.96
CA VAL A 516 -11.35 -15.64 16.78
C VAL A 516 -12.47 -16.10 17.73
N ILE A 517 -13.17 -17.18 17.43
CA ILE A 517 -14.19 -17.75 18.32
C ILE A 517 -13.57 -18.59 19.44
N ALA A 518 -12.50 -19.33 19.13
CA ALA A 518 -11.84 -20.24 20.05
C ALA A 518 -10.91 -19.54 21.04
N CYS A 519 -10.33 -18.41 20.64
CA CYS A 519 -9.48 -17.56 21.48
C CYS A 519 -10.30 -16.45 22.15
#